data_AF-A8F6G0-F1
#
_entry.id   AF-A8F6G0-F1
#
_cell.length_a   1.000
_cell.length_b   1.000
_cell.length_c   1.000
_cell.angle_alpha   90.00
_cell.angle_beta   90.00
_cell.angle_gamma   90.00
#
_symmetry.space_group_name_H-M   'P 1'
#
loop_
_entity.id
_entity.type
_entity.pdbx_description
1 polymer ?
#
loop_
_entity_poly.entity_id
_entity_poly.type
_entity_poly.pdbx_seq_one_letter_code
_entity_poly.pdbx_strand_id
1 'polypeptide(L)'
;MEKAGSIRTRRGHPSSFEEYFEKYQPLLKKICKEFWKKYCYKIDSWNDLYQTIQYLFIYAYNIWQPEKGSFEGYLEKVIRYKLKSMMNGEYAPWSNNSPFTFLKDRKMQLDFMEEDILEQYICE
;
A
#
# COMPACT_ATOMS: atom_id res chain seq x y z
N MET A 1 2.93 -11.14 -53.78
CA MET A 1 3.40 -10.06 -52.86
C MET A 1 2.25 -9.70 -51.95
N GLU A 2 2.09 -10.43 -50.84
CA GLU A 2 1.05 -10.13 -49.85
C GLU A 2 1.68 -9.26 -48.76
N LYS A 3 1.17 -8.04 -48.60
CA LYS A 3 1.59 -7.14 -47.52
C LYS A 3 1.02 -7.67 -46.22
N ALA A 4 1.89 -8.15 -45.34
CA ALA A 4 1.57 -8.45 -43.95
C ALA A 4 1.05 -7.16 -43.28
N GLY A 5 -0.25 -7.14 -42.97
CA GLY A 5 -0.86 -6.07 -42.20
C GLY A 5 -0.24 -6.03 -40.80
N SER A 6 0.37 -4.90 -40.46
CA SER A 6 0.83 -4.61 -39.10
C SER A 6 -0.35 -4.71 -38.14
N ILE A 7 -0.33 -5.73 -37.28
CA ILE A 7 -1.29 -5.89 -36.19
C ILE A 7 -1.04 -4.74 -35.21
N ARG A 8 -1.79 -3.65 -35.38
CA ARG A 8 -1.90 -2.60 -34.36
C ARG A 8 -2.64 -3.23 -33.19
N THR A 9 -1.88 -3.66 -32.18
CA THR A 9 -2.43 -4.05 -30.88
C THR A 9 -3.29 -2.90 -30.36
N ARG A 10 -4.59 -3.15 -30.22
CA ARG A 10 -5.54 -2.17 -29.66
C ARG A 10 -5.07 -1.82 -28.25
N ARG A 11 -4.55 -0.60 -28.05
CA ARG A 11 -4.40 0.01 -26.72
C ARG A 11 -5.81 0.12 -26.12
N GLY A 12 -6.20 -0.75 -25.20
CA GLY A 12 -7.47 -0.54 -24.49
C GLY A 12 -8.22 -1.72 -23.87
N HIS A 13 -7.63 -2.91 -23.73
CA HIS A 13 -8.25 -3.97 -22.92
C HIS A 13 -7.19 -4.78 -22.16
N PRO A 14 -7.54 -5.28 -20.95
CA PRO A 14 -6.60 -5.30 -19.85
C PRO A 14 -5.49 -6.33 -20.08
N SER A 15 -4.26 -5.85 -19.92
CA SER A 15 -3.17 -6.63 -19.37
C SER A 15 -3.68 -7.55 -18.26
N SER A 16 -3.19 -8.78 -18.21
CA SER A 16 -3.61 -9.74 -17.17
C SER A 16 -3.36 -9.17 -15.77
N PHE A 17 -3.95 -9.77 -14.73
CA PHE A 17 -3.68 -9.39 -13.35
C PHE A 17 -2.17 -9.35 -13.08
N GLU A 18 -1.44 -10.35 -13.56
CA GLU A 18 0.01 -10.50 -13.42
C GLU A 18 0.75 -9.34 -14.11
N GLU A 19 0.39 -9.00 -15.35
CA GLU A 19 0.99 -7.88 -16.07
C GLU A 19 0.78 -6.54 -15.35
N TYR A 20 -0.43 -6.30 -14.82
CA TYR A 20 -0.67 -5.12 -14.01
C TYR A 20 0.15 -5.16 -12.71
N PHE A 21 0.18 -6.30 -12.03
CA PHE A 21 0.87 -6.44 -10.76
C PHE A 21 2.36 -6.18 -10.92
N GLU A 22 2.98 -6.73 -11.96
CA GLU A 22 4.38 -6.49 -12.33
C GLU A 22 4.63 -5.02 -12.67
N LYS A 23 3.80 -4.45 -13.57
CA LYS A 23 3.91 -3.05 -13.99
C LYS A 23 3.87 -2.09 -12.81
N TYR A 24 3.03 -2.35 -11.81
CA TYR A 24 2.83 -1.45 -10.68
C TYR A 24 3.69 -1.78 -9.44
N GLN A 25 4.51 -2.85 -9.45
CA GLN A 25 5.46 -3.14 -8.34
C GLN A 25 6.28 -1.91 -7.90
N PRO A 26 6.84 -1.08 -8.80
CA PRO A 26 7.61 0.10 -8.38
C PRO A 26 6.77 1.09 -7.58
N LEU A 27 5.51 1.32 -7.96
CA LEU A 27 4.58 2.19 -7.24
C LEU A 27 4.25 1.61 -5.86
N LEU A 28 3.95 0.31 -5.79
CA LEU A 28 3.65 -0.36 -4.52
C LEU A 28 4.83 -0.23 -3.54
N LYS A 29 6.06 -0.47 -4.01
CA LYS A 29 7.28 -0.31 -3.21
C LYS A 29 7.51 1.14 -2.81
N LYS A 30 7.26 2.10 -3.70
CA LYS A 30 7.36 3.54 -3.39
C LYS A 30 6.40 3.92 -2.26
N ILE A 31 5.13 3.53 -2.36
CA ILE A 31 4.13 3.81 -1.32
C ILE A 31 4.54 3.18 0.01
N CYS A 32 5.02 1.92 -0.01
CA CYS A 32 5.52 1.25 1.19
C CYS A 32 6.66 2.05 1.86
N LYS A 33 7.63 2.54 1.08
CA LYS A 33 8.77 3.35 1.59
C LYS A 33 8.31 4.63 2.24
N GLU A 34 7.40 5.33 1.58
CA GLU A 34 6.85 6.58 2.11
C GLU A 34 6.05 6.35 3.40
N PHE A 35 5.23 5.30 3.44
CA PHE A 35 4.40 4.98 4.61
C PHE A 35 5.25 4.56 5.80
N TRP A 36 6.21 3.65 5.60
CA TRP A 36 7.11 3.23 6.67
C TRP A 36 7.94 4.39 7.21
N LYS A 37 8.54 5.21 6.35
CA LYS A 37 9.33 6.37 6.79
C LYS A 37 8.52 7.28 7.71
N LYS A 38 7.21 7.40 7.45
CA LYS A 38 6.32 8.28 8.20
C LYS A 38 5.70 7.62 9.44
N TYR A 39 5.47 6.31 9.42
CA TYR A 39 4.64 5.62 10.42
C TYR A 39 5.26 4.33 10.97
N CYS A 40 6.54 4.04 10.76
CA CYS A 40 7.20 2.83 11.28
C CYS A 40 7.01 2.65 12.78
N TYR A 41 6.88 3.74 13.54
CA TYR A 41 6.56 3.69 14.97
C TYR A 41 5.14 3.16 15.29
N LYS A 42 4.29 2.88 14.31
CA LYS A 42 2.96 2.27 14.47
C LYS A 42 2.78 0.99 13.64
N ILE A 43 3.85 0.53 12.98
CA ILE A 43 3.82 -0.59 12.04
C ILE A 43 4.91 -1.57 12.47
N ASP A 44 4.52 -2.78 12.86
CA ASP A 44 5.44 -3.76 13.43
C ASP A 44 6.47 -4.28 12.42
N SER A 45 6.08 -4.40 11.16
CA SER A 45 6.86 -5.08 10.14
C SER A 45 6.73 -4.39 8.78
N TRP A 46 7.89 -4.15 8.17
CA TRP A 46 7.97 -3.65 6.80
C TRP A 46 7.31 -4.63 5.83
N ASN A 47 7.53 -5.93 6.04
CA ASN A 47 6.99 -6.97 5.17
C ASN A 47 5.46 -7.00 5.26
N ASP A 48 4.90 -6.81 6.46
CA ASP A 48 3.46 -6.83 6.68
C ASP A 48 2.80 -5.63 6.01
N LEU A 49 3.43 -4.45 6.10
CA LEU A 49 3.00 -3.27 5.35
C LEU A 49 3.04 -3.53 3.84
N TYR A 50 4.10 -4.15 3.33
CA TYR A 50 4.22 -4.43 1.90
C TYR A 50 3.17 -5.44 1.43
N GLN A 51 2.94 -6.52 2.18
CA GLN A 51 1.88 -7.49 1.89
C GLN A 51 0.50 -6.85 1.96
N THR A 52 0.26 -5.94 2.92
CA THR A 52 -0.98 -5.14 2.99
C THR A 52 -1.17 -4.32 1.72
N ILE A 53 -0.11 -3.68 1.21
CA ILE A 53 -0.17 -2.89 -0.02
C ILE A 53 -0.46 -3.78 -1.24
N GLN A 54 0.14 -4.97 -1.32
CA GLN A 54 -0.14 -5.94 -2.38
C GLN A 54 -1.60 -6.44 -2.30
N TYR A 55 -2.11 -6.67 -1.10
CA TYR A 55 -3.52 -6.98 -0.88
C TYR A 55 -4.44 -5.84 -1.37
N LEU A 56 -4.11 -4.59 -1.04
CA LEU A 56 -4.88 -3.43 -1.49
C LEU A 56 -4.81 -3.23 -3.01
N PHE A 57 -3.73 -3.66 -3.67
CA PHE A 57 -3.66 -3.73 -5.13
C PHE A 57 -4.69 -4.74 -5.67
N ILE A 58 -4.77 -5.95 -5.11
CA ILE A 58 -5.75 -6.97 -5.51
C ILE A 58 -7.17 -6.42 -5.35
N TYR A 59 -7.44 -5.83 -4.19
CA TYR A 59 -8.71 -5.15 -3.94
C TYR A 59 -9.01 -4.10 -5.02
N ALA A 60 -8.11 -3.16 -5.23
CA ALA A 60 -8.28 -2.08 -6.21
C ALA A 60 -8.52 -2.63 -7.63
N TYR A 61 -7.75 -3.63 -8.06
CA TYR A 61 -7.90 -4.26 -9.38
C TYR A 61 -9.31 -4.84 -9.58
N ASN A 62 -9.83 -5.55 -8.60
CA ASN A 62 -11.12 -6.25 -8.69
C ASN A 62 -12.33 -5.31 -8.67
N ILE A 63 -12.20 -4.11 -8.09
CA ILE A 63 -13.32 -3.15 -8.00
C ILE A 63 -13.17 -1.95 -8.93
N TRP A 64 -12.05 -1.86 -9.66
CA TRP A 64 -11.82 -0.77 -10.60
C TRP A 64 -12.78 -0.88 -11.79
N GLN A 65 -13.30 0.28 -12.17
CA GLN A 65 -14.20 0.45 -13.30
C GLN A 65 -13.47 1.25 -14.37
N PRO A 66 -13.00 0.61 -15.47
CA PRO A 66 -12.21 1.26 -16.51
C PRO A 66 -12.86 2.52 -17.11
N GLU A 67 -14.19 2.55 -17.15
CA GLU A 67 -15.00 3.69 -17.63
C GLU A 67 -14.89 4.94 -16.73
N LYS A 68 -14.39 4.80 -15.49
CA LYS A 68 -14.27 5.91 -14.52
C LYS A 68 -12.89 6.56 -14.49
N GLY A 69 -11.93 6.08 -15.29
CA GLY A 69 -10.60 6.69 -15.42
C GLY A 69 -9.45 5.70 -15.33
N SER A 70 -8.22 6.22 -15.31
CA SER A 70 -7.01 5.39 -15.35
C SER A 70 -6.81 4.58 -14.07
N PHE A 71 -6.34 3.34 -14.23
CA PHE A 71 -6.06 2.47 -13.10
C PHE A 71 -4.96 3.02 -12.19
N GLU A 72 -3.92 3.66 -12.73
CA GLU A 72 -2.80 4.20 -11.94
C GLU A 72 -3.23 5.24 -10.91
N GLY A 73 -3.99 6.26 -11.34
CA GLY A 73 -4.48 7.30 -10.43
C GLY A 73 -5.49 6.74 -9.43
N TYR A 74 -6.30 5.78 -9.85
CA TYR A 74 -7.22 5.06 -8.99
C TYR A 74 -6.49 4.24 -7.91
N LEU A 75 -5.50 3.45 -8.32
CA LEU A 75 -4.73 2.54 -7.48
C LEU A 75 -4.01 3.31 -6.36
N GLU A 76 -3.27 4.37 -6.70
CA GLU A 76 -2.56 5.16 -5.71
C GLU A 76 -3.52 5.77 -4.67
N LYS A 77 -4.65 6.31 -5.15
CA LYS A 77 -5.67 6.90 -4.28
C LYS A 77 -6.27 5.87 -3.33
N VAL A 78 -6.65 4.69 -3.85
CA VAL A 78 -7.24 3.61 -3.04
C VAL A 78 -6.28 3.11 -1.98
N ILE A 79 -5.04 2.80 -2.35
CA ILE A 79 -4.04 2.29 -1.41
C ILE A 79 -3.81 3.30 -0.30
N ARG A 80 -3.54 4.57 -0.63
CA ARG A 80 -3.24 5.60 0.39
C ARG A 80 -4.44 5.86 1.29
N TYR A 81 -5.65 5.90 0.73
CA TYR A 81 -6.87 6.08 1.52
C TYR A 81 -7.10 4.92 2.48
N LYS A 82 -7.00 3.67 2.00
CA LYS A 82 -7.22 2.48 2.82
C LYS A 82 -6.15 2.30 3.89
N LEU A 83 -4.87 2.50 3.57
CA LEU A 83 -3.82 2.49 4.59
C LEU A 83 -4.09 3.52 5.70
N LYS A 84 -4.45 4.76 5.36
CA LYS A 84 -4.79 5.78 6.37
C LYS A 84 -6.01 5.38 7.22
N SER A 85 -7.02 4.79 6.59
CA SER A 85 -8.23 4.36 7.29
C SER A 85 -7.91 3.21 8.26
N MET A 86 -7.08 2.27 7.83
CA MET A 86 -6.61 1.16 8.66
C MET A 86 -5.71 1.62 9.82
N MET A 87 -4.88 2.65 9.61
CA MET A 87 -4.13 3.32 10.69
C MET A 87 -5.05 3.96 11.75
N ASN A 88 -6.29 4.29 11.38
CA ASN A 88 -7.31 4.83 12.27
C ASN A 88 -8.21 3.73 12.87
N GLY A 89 -7.86 2.45 12.69
CA GLY A 89 -8.55 1.32 13.29
C GLY A 89 -9.63 0.66 12.41
N GLU A 90 -9.82 1.12 11.16
CA GLU A 90 -10.65 0.38 10.20
C GLU A 90 -9.98 -0.93 9.78
N TYR A 91 -10.79 -1.92 9.42
CA TYR A 91 -10.26 -3.17 8.87
C TYR A 91 -9.87 -3.02 7.40
N ALA A 92 -8.97 -3.89 6.95
CA ALA A 92 -8.72 -4.04 5.52
C ALA A 92 -10.04 -4.40 4.80
N PRO A 93 -10.25 -3.92 3.56
CA PRO A 93 -11.43 -4.31 2.78
C PRO A 93 -11.54 -5.83 2.71
N TRP A 94 -12.76 -6.38 2.70
CA TRP A 94 -13.01 -7.84 2.65
C TRP A 94 -12.33 -8.67 3.74
N SER A 95 -11.94 -8.03 4.85
CA SER A 95 -11.42 -8.67 6.04
C SER A 95 -12.24 -8.25 7.25
N ASN A 96 -12.55 -9.22 8.13
CA ASN A 96 -13.27 -8.97 9.36
C ASN A 96 -12.36 -8.81 10.58
N ASN A 97 -11.05 -9.13 10.50
CA ASN A 97 -10.09 -9.06 11.62
C ASN A 97 -8.60 -9.34 11.27
N SER A 98 -8.29 -9.85 10.07
CA SER A 98 -6.98 -10.42 9.70
C SER A 98 -6.82 -10.39 8.17
N PRO A 99 -5.65 -10.06 7.60
CA PRO A 99 -4.31 -10.39 8.12
C PRO A 99 -3.53 -9.23 8.75
N PHE A 100 -4.00 -7.98 8.61
CA PHE A 100 -3.20 -6.82 8.99
C PHE A 100 -4.02 -5.87 9.85
N THR A 101 -3.60 -5.72 11.10
CA THR A 101 -4.12 -4.73 12.03
C THR A 101 -2.96 -3.80 12.36
N PHE A 102 -3.06 -2.52 12.01
CA PHE A 102 -2.14 -1.54 12.55
C PHE A 102 -2.33 -1.49 14.07
N LEU A 103 -1.24 -1.28 14.82
CA LEU A 103 -1.31 -1.19 16.28
C LEU A 103 -2.33 -0.12 16.68
N LYS A 104 -3.49 -0.55 17.20
CA LYS A 104 -4.60 0.34 17.58
C LYS A 104 -4.22 1.28 18.72
N ASP A 105 -3.30 0.85 19.57
CA ASP A 105 -2.83 1.59 20.72
C ASP A 105 -1.32 1.44 20.87
N ARG A 106 -0.55 2.52 20.70
CA ARG A 106 0.50 2.82 21.67
C ARG A 106 -0.06 3.85 22.65
N LYS A 107 -0.89 3.39 23.59
CA LYS A 107 -0.69 3.84 24.97
C LYS A 107 0.38 2.89 25.51
N MET A 108 1.45 3.41 26.11
CA MET A 108 2.71 2.70 26.44
C MET A 108 3.60 2.51 25.20
N GLN A 109 4.38 3.50 24.78
CA GLN A 109 5.79 3.60 25.22
C GLN A 109 6.34 5.03 25.10
N LEU A 110 5.48 6.04 24.93
CA LEU A 110 5.94 7.43 24.99
C LEU A 110 6.23 7.89 26.43
N ASP A 111 5.56 7.33 27.44
CA ASP A 111 5.92 7.58 28.85
C ASP A 111 7.24 6.91 29.27
N PHE A 112 7.69 5.84 28.59
CA PHE A 112 8.98 5.21 28.89
C PHE A 112 10.13 5.82 28.07
N MET A 113 9.83 6.53 26.97
CA MET A 113 10.87 7.14 26.14
C MET A 113 11.19 8.58 26.57
N GLU A 114 10.29 9.33 27.19
CA GLU A 114 10.66 10.67 27.72
C GLU A 114 11.61 10.58 28.93
N GLU A 115 11.50 9.57 29.81
CA GLU A 115 12.46 9.35 30.89
C GLU A 115 13.81 8.81 30.38
N ASP A 116 13.81 7.77 29.53
CA ASP A 116 15.05 7.14 29.04
C ASP A 116 15.84 8.03 28.05
N ILE A 117 15.17 8.90 27.27
CA ILE A 117 15.85 9.82 26.35
C ILE A 117 16.52 10.97 27.12
N LEU A 118 15.94 11.44 28.22
CA LEU A 118 16.56 12.50 29.05
C LEU A 118 17.82 12.02 29.76
N GLU A 119 17.89 10.75 30.17
CA GLU A 119 19.12 10.16 30.75
C GLU A 119 20.23 9.95 29.71
N GLN A 120 19.90 9.67 28.45
CA GLN A 120 20.90 9.49 27.38
C GLN A 120 21.50 10.79 26.82
N TYR A 121 20.90 11.95 27.09
CA TYR A 121 21.48 13.26 26.75
C TYR A 121 22.39 13.83 27.87
N ILE A 122 22.63 13.08 28.94
CA ILE A 122 23.82 13.24 29.79
C ILE A 122 24.99 12.56 29.03
N CYS A 123 25.40 13.16 27.91
CA CYS A 123 26.53 12.64 27.13
C CYS A 123 27.87 13.10 27.73
N GLU A 124 28.67 12.14 28.18
CA GLU A 124 30.11 12.10 27.83
C GLU A 124 30.27 11.47 26.43
#